data_AF-A0A9D8Q4D5-F1
#
_entry.id   AF-A0A9D8Q4D5-F1
#
_cell.length_a   1.000
_cell.length_b   1.000
_cell.length_c   1.000
_cell.angle_alpha   90.00
_cell.angle_beta   90.00
_cell.angle_gamma   90.00
#
_symmetry.space_group_name_H-M   'P 1'
#
loop_
_entity.id
_entity.type
_entity.pdbx_description
1 polymer ?
#
loop_
_entity_poly.entity_id
_entity_poly.type
_entity_poly.pdbx_seq_one_letter_code
_entity_poly.pdbx_strand_id
1 'polypeptide(L)'
;MTEKDRDSGTSASPESILTHSGRASEDHLGFVNMPVFRGSTILFRTLDELEDYGAPYRYGRNDNPTTLALGKLVSELEGAEGTVI
;
A
#
# COMPACT_ATOMS: atom_id res chain seq x y z
N MET A 1 -27.51 12.07 18.09
CA MET A 1 -27.08 12.61 16.78
C MET A 1 -26.36 13.90 17.05
N THR A 2 -25.03 13.86 17.02
CA THR A 2 -24.19 15.05 17.00
C THR A 2 -23.43 14.94 15.69
N GLU A 3 -23.91 15.69 14.71
CA GLU A 3 -23.23 15.88 13.43
C GLU A 3 -21.91 16.59 13.75
N LYS A 4 -20.80 15.91 13.49
CA LYS A 4 -19.49 16.56 13.46
C LYS A 4 -19.25 16.96 12.01
N ASP A 5 -19.17 18.26 11.80
CA ASP A 5 -18.84 18.90 10.53
C ASP A 5 -17.72 18.13 9.82
N ARG A 6 -18.02 17.69 8.60
CA ARG A 6 -17.01 17.16 7.68
C ARG A 6 -16.24 18.35 7.14
N ASP A 7 -15.20 18.72 7.89
CA ASP A 7 -14.24 19.73 7.47
C ASP A 7 -13.50 19.26 6.22
N SER A 8 -13.61 20.07 5.18
CA SER A 8 -12.97 19.89 3.90
C SER A 8 -11.50 20.31 3.99
N GLY A 9 -10.57 19.36 3.82
CA GLY A 9 -9.23 19.65 3.28
C GLY A 9 -8.05 19.75 4.26
N THR A 10 -8.14 19.28 5.49
CA THR A 10 -6.96 19.19 6.37
C THR A 10 -6.24 17.86 6.15
N SER A 11 -5.01 17.89 5.62
CA SER A 11 -4.14 16.70 5.54
C SER A 11 -3.93 16.09 6.92
N ALA A 12 -3.90 14.76 7.02
CA ALA A 12 -3.61 14.07 8.28
C ALA A 12 -2.29 14.56 8.89
N SER A 13 -2.17 14.55 10.22
CA SER A 13 -0.92 14.95 10.86
C SER A 13 0.21 13.95 10.50
N PRO A 14 1.48 14.37 10.47
CA PRO A 14 2.60 13.46 10.16
C PRO A 14 2.64 12.22 11.07
N GLU A 15 2.28 12.35 12.35
CA GLU A 15 2.20 11.24 13.30
C GLU A 15 1.09 10.25 12.93
N SER A 16 -0.03 10.76 12.42
CA SER A 16 -1.14 9.95 11.96
C SER A 16 -0.74 9.16 10.70
N ILE A 17 -0.09 9.80 9.74
CA ILE A 17 0.44 9.15 8.52
C ILE A 17 1.44 8.06 8.91
N LEU A 18 2.43 8.40 9.73
CA LEU A 18 3.48 7.46 10.15
C LEU A 18 2.90 6.23 10.87
N THR A 19 1.83 6.40 11.63
CA THR A 19 1.25 5.31 12.44
C THR A 19 0.22 4.47 11.66
N HIS A 20 -0.51 5.06 10.71
CA HIS A 20 -1.65 4.41 10.06
C HIS A 20 -1.44 4.06 8.59
N SER A 21 -0.65 4.84 7.84
CA SER A 21 -0.45 4.59 6.41
C SER A 21 0.24 3.25 6.16
N GLY A 22 -0.12 2.59 5.05
CA GLY A 22 0.43 1.29 4.66
C GLY A 22 -0.07 0.08 5.46
N ARG A 23 -0.90 0.24 6.50
CA ARG A 23 -1.45 -0.89 7.27
C ARG A 23 -2.59 -1.64 6.59
N ALA A 24 -3.45 -0.94 5.86
CA ALA A 24 -4.58 -1.48 5.08
C ALA A 24 -5.29 -2.69 5.74
N SER A 25 -5.59 -2.60 7.04
CA SER A 25 -5.97 -3.77 7.85
C SER A 25 -7.21 -4.52 7.36
N GLU A 26 -8.13 -3.83 6.69
CA GLU A 26 -9.31 -4.45 6.06
C GLU A 26 -8.92 -5.41 4.93
N ASP A 27 -7.86 -5.10 4.19
CA ASP A 27 -7.30 -5.96 3.13
C ASP A 27 -6.51 -7.14 3.70
N HIS A 28 -6.26 -7.14 5.01
CA HIS A 28 -5.40 -8.11 5.70
C HIS A 28 -6.13 -8.81 6.84
N LEU A 29 -7.40 -9.20 6.61
CA LEU A 29 -8.18 -10.03 7.54
C LEU A 29 -8.33 -9.39 8.94
N GLY A 30 -8.26 -8.07 9.04
CA GLY A 30 -8.35 -7.34 10.31
C GLY A 30 -7.06 -7.31 11.13
N PHE A 31 -5.94 -7.81 10.60
CA PHE A 31 -4.65 -7.63 11.25
C PHE A 31 -4.19 -6.17 11.17
N VAL A 32 -3.76 -5.63 12.31
CA VAL A 32 -3.25 -4.26 12.39
C VAL A 32 -2.03 -4.07 11.49
N ASN A 33 -1.13 -5.06 11.47
CA ASN A 33 0.09 -4.99 10.68
C ASN A 33 -0.11 -5.63 9.31
N MET A 34 0.43 -4.98 8.29
CA MET A 34 0.66 -5.54 6.96
C MET A 34 1.39 -6.89 7.08
N PRO A 35 0.84 -7.99 6.53
CA PRO A 35 1.56 -9.26 6.46
C PRO A 35 2.88 -9.13 5.71
N VAL A 36 3.84 -9.98 6.04
CA VAL A 36 5.19 -9.93 5.45
C VAL A 36 5.25 -10.78 4.18
N PHE A 37 5.35 -10.16 3.01
CA PHE A 37 5.38 -10.83 1.70
C PHE A 37 6.82 -11.14 1.26
N ARG A 38 7.35 -12.32 1.68
CA ARG A 38 8.69 -12.81 1.30
C ARG A 38 8.63 -13.84 0.16
N GLY A 39 8.36 -13.38 -1.05
CA GLY A 39 8.34 -14.23 -2.24
C GLY A 39 9.08 -13.57 -3.39
N SER A 40 9.90 -14.34 -4.11
CA SER A 40 10.50 -13.89 -5.36
C SER A 40 9.52 -14.06 -6.53
N THR A 41 8.81 -15.18 -6.58
CA THR A 41 7.93 -15.54 -7.69
C THR A 41 6.46 -15.33 -7.33
N ILE A 42 5.68 -14.78 -8.26
CA ILE A 42 4.23 -14.57 -8.13
C ILE A 42 3.51 -15.51 -9.10
N LEU A 43 2.41 -16.11 -8.63
CA LEU A 43 1.57 -16.98 -9.44
C LEU A 43 0.52 -16.15 -10.17
N PHE A 44 0.29 -16.50 -11.44
CA PHE A 44 -0.79 -15.97 -12.27
C PHE A 44 -1.84 -17.07 -12.43
N ARG A 45 -3.12 -16.70 -12.52
CA ARG A 45 -4.20 -17.69 -12.64
C ARG A 45 -4.30 -18.25 -14.05
N THR A 46 -3.95 -17.45 -15.06
CA THR A 46 -3.99 -17.82 -16.48
C THR A 46 -2.70 -17.42 -17.19
N LEU A 47 -2.47 -17.98 -18.37
CA LEU A 47 -1.38 -17.57 -19.25
C LEU A 47 -1.58 -16.13 -19.74
N ASP A 48 -2.81 -15.77 -20.10
CA ASP A 48 -3.14 -14.41 -20.54
C ASP A 48 -2.78 -13.36 -19.46
N GLU A 49 -3.06 -13.62 -18.18
CA GLU A 49 -2.66 -12.74 -17.06
C GLU A 49 -1.13 -12.61 -16.94
N LEU A 50 -0.39 -13.68 -17.20
CA LEU A 50 1.07 -13.64 -17.24
C LEU A 50 1.57 -12.81 -18.43
N GLU A 51 0.91 -12.83 -19.57
CA GLU A 51 1.32 -12.13 -20.80
C GLU A 51 0.90 -10.66 -20.85
N ASP A 52 -0.20 -10.26 -20.19
CA ASP A 52 -0.80 -8.91 -20.28
C ASP A 52 0.03 -7.79 -19.61
N TYR A 53 1.07 -8.10 -18.83
CA TYR A 53 1.92 -7.14 -18.08
C TYR A 53 1.17 -6.13 -17.17
N GLY A 54 -0.16 -6.13 -17.10
CA GLY A 54 -0.99 -5.25 -16.28
C GLY A 54 -1.14 -5.69 -14.82
N ALA A 55 -0.62 -6.86 -14.45
CA ALA A 55 -0.67 -7.34 -13.07
C ALA A 55 0.11 -6.39 -12.13
N PRO A 56 -0.44 -6.05 -10.95
CA PRO A 56 0.18 -5.09 -10.03
C PRO A 56 1.54 -5.55 -9.50
N TYR A 57 1.77 -6.87 -9.47
CA TYR A 57 3.03 -7.46 -9.08
C TYR A 57 3.36 -8.61 -10.02
N ARG A 58 4.62 -8.73 -10.45
CA ARG A 58 5.07 -9.80 -11.36
C ARG A 58 6.21 -10.64 -10.79
N TYR A 59 7.16 -9.99 -10.13
CA TYR A 59 8.29 -10.65 -9.50
C TYR A 59 8.74 -9.81 -8.31
N GLY A 60 8.96 -10.46 -7.16
CA GLY A 60 9.25 -9.80 -5.89
C GLY A 60 10.55 -9.01 -5.84
N ARG A 61 11.44 -9.18 -6.84
CA ARG A 61 12.61 -8.31 -7.02
C ARG A 61 12.22 -6.87 -7.34
N ASN A 62 11.17 -6.69 -8.13
CA ASN A 62 10.76 -5.38 -8.59
C ASN A 62 9.82 -4.76 -7.56
N ASP A 63 8.75 -5.47 -7.21
CA ASP A 63 7.73 -4.98 -6.29
C ASP A 63 7.06 -6.13 -5.56
N ASN A 64 6.60 -5.84 -4.34
CA ASN A 64 5.67 -6.69 -3.59
C ASN A 64 4.79 -5.80 -2.70
N PRO A 65 3.69 -6.34 -2.12
CA PRO A 65 2.79 -5.55 -1.29
C PRO A 65 3.49 -4.83 -0.13
N THR A 66 4.50 -5.44 0.48
CA THR A 66 5.25 -4.86 1.60
C THR A 66 6.08 -3.64 1.15
N THR A 67 6.82 -3.74 0.04
CA THR A 67 7.63 -2.61 -0.47
C THR A 67 6.77 -1.50 -1.04
N LEU A 68 5.66 -1.83 -1.70
CA LEU A 68 4.71 -0.84 -2.21
C LEU A 68 4.07 -0.04 -1.07
N ALA A 69 3.63 -0.72 0.00
CA ALA A 69 3.04 -0.05 1.17
C ALA A 69 4.04 0.91 1.83
N LEU A 70 5.31 0.49 1.94
CA LEU A 70 6.38 1.34 2.47
C LEU A 70 6.65 2.55 1.55
N GLY A 71 6.77 2.33 0.25
CA GLY A 71 7.01 3.41 -0.72
C GLY A 71 5.89 4.46 -0.72
N LYS A 72 4.62 4.02 -0.60
CA LYS A 72 3.47 4.92 -0.47
C LYS A 72 3.53 5.76 0.81
N LEU A 73 3.82 5.14 1.95
CA LEU A 73 3.99 5.84 3.23
C LEU A 73 5.10 6.91 3.16
N VAL A 74 6.25 6.55 2.59
CA VAL A 74 7.38 7.49 2.46
C VAL A 74 7.01 8.64 1.51
N SER A 75 6.36 8.34 0.39
CA SER A 75 5.91 9.37 -0.56
C SER A 75 4.92 10.33 0.07
N GLU A 76 3.99 9.82 0.87
CA GLU A 76 3.00 10.62 1.60
C GLU A 76 3.66 11.53 2.65
N LEU A 77 4.64 11.03 3.40
CA LEU A 77 5.37 11.81 4.41
C LEU A 77 6.23 12.92 3.79
N GLU A 78 6.87 12.64 2.66
CA GLU A 78 7.76 13.58 1.97
C GLU A 78 7.00 14.53 1.03
N GLY A 79 5.70 14.32 0.82
CA GLY A 79 4.93 15.04 -0.21
C GLY A 79 5.45 14.80 -1.63
N ALA A 80 6.04 13.62 -1.86
CA ALA A 80 6.64 13.23 -3.14
C ALA A 80 5.63 12.52 -4.05
N GLU A 81 5.85 12.60 -5.36
CA GLU A 81 5.05 11.87 -6.36
C GLU A 81 5.23 10.34 -6.24
N GLY A 82 6.42 9.90 -5.83
CA GLY A 82 6.70 8.48 -5.66
C GLY A 82 8.06 8.20 -5.02
N THR A 83 8.20 6.98 -4.50
CA THR A 83 9.41 6.47 -3.84
C THR A 83 9.71 5.08 -4.35
N VAL A 84 10.99 4.80 -4.59
CA VAL A 84 11.53 3.48 -4.94
C VAL A 84 12.34 2.97 -3.74
N ILE A 85 12.18 1.70 -3.38
CA ILE A 85 12.83 1.04 -2.23
C ILE A 85 13.66 -0.15 -2.74
#